data_AF-A0A7C7T3Z3-F1
#
_entry.id   AF-A0A7C7T3Z3-F1
#
_cell.length_a   1.000
_cell.length_b   1.000
_cell.length_c   1.000
_cell.angle_alpha   90.00
_cell.angle_beta   90.00
_cell.angle_gamma   90.00
#
_symmetry.space_group_name_H-M   'P 1'
#
loop_
_entity.id
_entity.type
_entity.pdbx_description
1 polymer ?
#
loop_
_entity_poly.entity_id
_entity_poly.type
_entity_poly.pdbx_seq_one_letter_code
_entity_poly.pdbx_strand_id
1 'polypeptide(L)' 'MKDIGQVVKAVMSAMIGIGKKENLSKDFGRAEKHGPLAYIIVGLIMTGIFIGAIVLAVGLVLS' A
#
# COMPACT_ATOMS: atom_id res chain seq x y z
N MET A 1 5.92 -15.00 -7.09
CA MET A 1 5.39 -14.87 -5.70
C MET A 1 6.26 -14.02 -4.77
N LYS A 2 7.57 -13.81 -5.03
CA LYS A 2 8.42 -12.90 -4.25
C LYS A 2 8.10 -11.40 -4.45
N ASP A 3 7.50 -11.03 -5.58
CA ASP A 3 7.35 -9.63 -6.00
C ASP A 3 6.16 -8.90 -5.33
N ILE A 4 5.07 -9.62 -5.07
CA ILE A 4 3.85 -9.06 -4.47
C ILE A 4 4.09 -8.63 -3.01
N GLY A 5 4.83 -9.44 -2.25
CA GLY A 5 5.15 -9.11 -0.86
C GLY A 5 5.99 -7.83 -0.74
N GLN A 6 6.85 -7.53 -1.70
CA GLN A 6 7.61 -6.28 -1.72
C GLN A 6 6.71 -5.08 -2.04
N VAL A 7 5.83 -5.20 -3.03
CA VAL A 7 4.86 -4.13 -3.38
C VAL A 7 3.96 -3.82 -2.19
N VAL A 8 3.43 -4.84 -1.50
CA VAL A 8 2.62 -4.67 -0.29
C VAL A 8 3.43 -3.98 0.81
N LYS A 9 4.65 -4.44 1.09
CA LYS A 9 5.53 -3.82 2.10
C LYS A 9 5.85 -2.36 1.77
N ALA A 10 6.10 -2.05 0.50
CA ALA A 10 6.35 -0.69 0.03
C ALA A 10 5.13 0.21 0.31
N VAL A 11 3.94 -0.20 -0.14
CA VAL A 11 2.69 0.54 0.06
C VAL A 11 2.39 0.71 1.55
N MET A 12 2.51 -0.35 2.36
CA MET A 12 2.31 -0.25 3.82
C MET A 12 3.32 0.69 4.49
N SER A 13 4.60 0.63 4.08
CA SER A 13 5.62 1.52 4.63
C SER A 13 5.36 2.98 4.29
N ALA A 14 4.85 3.25 3.09
CA ALA A 14 4.41 4.58 2.67
C ALA A 14 3.18 5.05 3.46
N MET A 15 2.21 4.19 3.75
CA MET A 15 1.04 4.52 4.57
C MET A 15 1.40 4.92 6.00
N ILE A 16 2.42 4.29 6.60
CA ILE A 16 2.94 4.66 7.92
C ILE A 16 3.90 5.87 7.84
N GLY A 17 4.30 6.29 6.64
CA GLY A 17 5.24 7.40 6.41
C GLY A 17 6.71 7.02 6.55
N ILE A 18 7.05 5.73 6.65
CA ILE A 18 8.41 5.22 6.84
C ILE A 18 8.97 4.74 5.48
N GLY A 19 9.29 5.68 4.60
CA GLY A 19 9.86 5.40 3.27
C GLY A 19 11.38 5.51 3.25
N LYS A 20 12.11 4.38 3.39
CA LYS A 20 13.58 4.39 3.22
C LYS A 20 13.96 4.66 1.76
N LYS A 21 14.87 5.62 1.53
CA LYS A 21 15.33 6.02 0.17
C LYS A 21 15.80 4.84 -0.69
N GLU A 22 16.49 3.87 -0.10
CA GLU A 22 16.98 2.68 -0.83
C GLU A 22 15.83 1.77 -1.30
N ASN A 23 14.81 1.57 -0.47
CA ASN A 23 13.63 0.80 -0.85
C ASN A 23 12.85 1.53 -1.94
N LEU A 24 12.71 2.84 -1.80
CA LEU A 24 12.01 3.68 -2.76
C LEU A 24 12.69 3.62 -4.14
N SER A 25 14.02 3.73 -4.21
CA SER A 25 14.77 3.58 -5.45
C SER A 25 14.60 2.19 -6.09
N LYS A 26 14.57 1.12 -5.28
CA LYS A 26 14.29 -0.25 -5.76
C LYS A 26 12.87 -0.39 -6.30
N ASP A 27 11.90 0.23 -5.63
CA ASP A 27 10.49 0.17 -6.01
C ASP A 27 10.22 0.97 -7.29
N PHE A 28 10.84 2.15 -7.44
CA PHE A 28 10.83 2.94 -8.68
C PHE A 28 11.51 2.20 -9.84
N GLY A 29 12.71 1.64 -9.63
CA GLY A 29 13.38 0.86 -10.67
C GLY A 29 12.59 -0.38 -11.10
N ARG A 30 11.76 -0.95 -10.22
CA ARG A 30 10.82 -2.01 -10.59
C ARG A 30 9.62 -1.46 -11.36
N ALA A 31 9.07 -0.33 -10.94
CA ALA A 31 7.95 0.33 -11.61
C ALA A 31 8.32 0.79 -13.03
N GLU A 32 9.55 1.21 -13.28
CA GLU A 32 10.04 1.53 -14.63
C GLU A 32 10.11 0.28 -15.53
N LYS A 33 10.49 -0.87 -14.98
CA LYS A 33 10.65 -2.13 -15.74
C LYS A 33 9.35 -2.89 -15.97
N HIS A 34 8.44 -2.88 -15.00
CA HIS A 34 7.23 -3.72 -14.99
C HIS A 34 5.93 -2.91 -14.95
N GLY A 35 6.03 -1.58 -14.95
CA GLY A 35 4.90 -0.66 -14.82
C GLY A 35 4.48 -0.42 -13.37
N PRO A 36 3.84 0.72 -13.07
CA PRO A 36 3.43 1.10 -11.71
C PRO A 36 2.11 0.44 -11.27
N LEU A 37 1.40 -0.26 -12.17
CA LEU A 37 0.03 -0.74 -11.95
C LEU A 37 -0.12 -1.60 -10.68
N ALA A 38 0.86 -2.45 -10.37
CA ALA A 38 0.82 -3.27 -9.16
C ALA A 38 0.76 -2.42 -7.88
N TYR A 39 1.53 -1.32 -7.81
CA TYR A 39 1.52 -0.41 -6.67
C TYR A 39 0.22 0.37 -6.58
N ILE A 40 -0.35 0.77 -7.72
CA ILE A 40 -1.63 1.49 -7.79
C ILE A 40 -2.77 0.59 -7.30
N ILE A 41 -2.88 -0.64 -7.81
CA ILE A 41 -3.93 -1.58 -7.43
C ILE A 41 -3.84 -1.89 -5.93
N VAL A 42 -2.64 -2.19 -5.43
CA VAL A 42 -2.45 -2.46 -3.99
C VAL A 42 -2.77 -1.22 -3.15
N GLY A 43 -2.39 -0.03 -3.58
CA GLY A 43 -2.74 1.23 -2.91
C GLY A 43 -4.24 1.48 -2.82
N LEU A 44 -4.99 1.22 -3.91
CA LEU A 44 -6.45 1.35 -3.94
C LEU A 44 -7.12 0.35 -3.01
N ILE A 45 -6.67 -0.91 -3.02
CA ILE A 45 -7.19 -1.95 -2.11
C ILE A 45 -6.96 -1.53 -0.65
N MET A 46 -5.76 -1.07 -0.30
CA MET A 46 -5.45 -0.63 1.07
C MET A 46 -6.27 0.58 1.50
N THR A 47 -6.51 1.53 0.58
CA THR A 47 -7.39 2.67 0.84
C THR A 47 -8.81 2.22 1.14
N GLY A 48 -9.35 1.28 0.35
CA GLY A 48 -10.68 0.70 0.58
C GLY A 48 -10.79 0.00 1.93
N ILE A 49 -9.77 -0.78 2.31
CA ILE A 49 -9.69 -1.44 3.63
C ILE A 49 -9.70 -0.40 4.76
N PHE A 50 -8.93 0.68 4.62
CA PHE A 50 -8.86 1.74 5.63
C PHE A 50 -10.21 2.43 5.82
N ILE A 51 -10.89 2.81 4.73
CA ILE A 51 -12.23 3.40 4.80
C ILE A 51 -13.22 2.43 5.45
N GLY A 52 -13.21 1.16 5.02
CA GLY A 52 -14.08 0.13 5.61
C GLY A 52 -13.84 -0.03 7.11
N ALA A 53 -12.58 -0.02 7.55
CA ALA A 53 -12.23 -0.08 8.97
C ALA A 53 -12.79 1.11 9.76
N ILE A 54 -12.72 2.33 9.21
CA ILE A 54 -13.31 3.53 9.84
C ILE A 54 -14.82 3.39 9.94
N VAL A 55 -15.50 3.02 8.85
CA VAL A 55 -16.96 2.87 8.82
C VAL A 55 -17.41 1.83 9.86
N LEU A 56 -16.72 0.70 9.96
CA LEU A 56 -17.00 -0.32 10.97
C LEU A 56 -16.75 0.19 12.39
N ALA A 57 -15.62 0.87 12.62
CA ALA A 57 -15.30 1.41 13.94
C ALA A 57 -16.34 2.44 14.40
N VAL A 58 -16.71 3.38 13.52
CA VAL A 58 -17.76 4.36 13.81
C VAL A 58 -19.10 3.66 14.03
N GLY A 59 -19.44 2.68 13.19
CA GLY A 59 -20.68 1.91 13.34
C GLY A 59 -20.77 1.15 14.66
N LEU A 60 -19.66 0.56 15.13
CA LEU A 60 -19.58 -0.12 16.42
C LEU A 60 -19.75 0.85 17.60
N VAL A 61 -19.23 2.08 17.49
CA VAL A 61 -19.36 3.10 18.53
C VAL A 61 -20.76 3.71 18.58
N LEU A 62 -21.45 3.78 17.43
CA LEU A 62 -22.78 4.38 17.31
C LEU A 62 -23.94 3.39 17.56
N SER A 63 -23.64 2.09 17.65
CA SER A 63 -24.61 1.02 17.90
C SER A 63 -24.90 0.83 19.40
#